data_AF-A0A7S1WD78-F1
#
_entry.id   AF-A0A7S1WD78-F1
#
_cell.length_a   1.000
_cell.length_b   1.000
_cell.length_c   1.000
_cell.angle_alpha   90.00
_cell.angle_beta   90.00
_cell.angle_gamma   90.00
#
_symmetry.space_group_name_H-M   'P 1'
#
loop_
_entity.id
_entity.type
_entity.pdbx_description
1 polymer ?
#
loop_
_entity_poly.entity_id
_entity_poly.type
_entity_poly.pdbx_seq_one_letter_code
_entity_poly.pdbx_strand_id
1 'polypeptide(L)'
;CLCQEVCQYHWESEYAWVDTTYPRSRGIHITYSDFFGYRAFGALANESKPAREKVMTAAASLACNHGPLESAKQECFKAGKGDCAEIFMAWEHSEECMESAIQDAESCSKVCSWEAGRPPREGLRVATQWAFIPLGITLLLLTLGRVITIIVRALTFFQSRGSAVTSNLRNMYGNKEGEEEEEEEESDEERQKRQEEEEKEQRELIQYNEAAKTFRRWRPDFKCGNRVPLLPDGEVVECDAGGEAPCCSNLGWCGKSSDHCTCDLCSDYRSGAKVTFRGVKVSAAHRECETIGHNLGNVASPKACAELAVPHVQCGRSLMFSQKYPQWGCRCCAAATGAGSEEKPNWSVYTVEVDVQLVKAAT
;
A
#
# COMPACT_ATOMS: atom_id res chain seq x y z
N CYS A 1 7.12 -1.95 10.22
CA CYS A 1 7.01 -3.42 10.29
C CYS A 1 7.37 -3.90 11.69
N LEU A 2 6.52 -4.68 12.36
CA LEU A 2 6.82 -5.33 13.65
C LEU A 2 8.16 -6.09 13.62
N CYS A 3 8.55 -6.61 12.45
CA CYS A 3 9.86 -7.17 12.18
C CYS A 3 11.02 -6.22 12.48
N GLN A 4 10.91 -4.92 12.18
CA GLN A 4 12.01 -3.98 12.28
C GLN A 4 12.31 -3.56 13.73
N GLU A 5 11.29 -3.45 14.58
CA GLU A 5 11.49 -3.18 16.02
C GLU A 5 12.06 -4.40 16.77
N VAL A 6 11.62 -5.62 16.43
CA VAL A 6 12.16 -6.84 17.05
C VAL A 6 13.57 -7.18 16.52
N CYS A 7 13.84 -6.94 15.23
CA CYS A 7 15.10 -7.29 14.58
C CYS A 7 16.24 -6.30 14.83
N GLN A 8 15.99 -5.14 15.44
CA GLN A 8 17.04 -4.13 15.62
C GLN A 8 18.04 -4.48 16.72
N TYR A 9 17.71 -5.37 17.66
CA TYR A 9 18.58 -5.56 18.83
C TYR A 9 19.48 -6.79 18.83
N HIS A 10 19.05 -8.01 18.51
CA HIS A 10 19.98 -9.16 18.55
C HIS A 10 19.53 -10.29 17.64
N TRP A 11 20.24 -10.52 16.54
CA TRP A 11 19.93 -11.54 15.52
C TRP A 11 20.49 -12.94 15.84
N GLU A 12 21.38 -13.04 16.84
CA GLU A 12 22.01 -14.29 17.31
C GLU A 12 21.51 -14.76 18.69
N SER A 13 20.66 -13.97 19.38
CA SER A 13 20.21 -14.32 20.72
C SER A 13 19.12 -15.39 20.69
N GLU A 14 19.34 -16.51 21.39
CA GLU A 14 18.32 -17.55 21.61
C GLU A 14 17.11 -16.95 22.33
N TYR A 15 15.93 -17.05 21.72
CA TYR A 15 14.68 -16.68 22.37
C TYR A 15 14.13 -17.90 23.13
N ALA A 16 14.48 -18.01 24.41
CA ALA A 16 13.94 -19.05 25.27
C ALA A 16 12.49 -18.70 25.67
N TRP A 17 11.51 -19.09 24.86
CA TRP A 17 10.11 -19.03 25.27
C TRP A 17 9.84 -20.15 26.28
N VAL A 18 9.66 -19.77 27.55
CA VAL A 18 9.26 -20.67 28.63
C VAL A 18 7.76 -20.51 28.85
N ASP A 19 7.00 -21.51 28.41
CA ASP A 19 5.58 -21.64 28.74
C ASP A 19 5.43 -21.87 30.25
N THR A 20 4.83 -20.92 30.98
CA THR A 20 4.54 -21.08 32.42
C THR A 20 3.49 -22.16 32.70
N THR A 21 2.78 -22.62 31.67
CA THR A 21 1.69 -23.60 31.75
C THR A 21 2.19 -25.05 31.54
N TYR A 22 3.36 -25.23 30.91
CA TYR A 22 3.93 -26.54 30.60
C TYR A 22 5.43 -26.63 30.97
N PRO A 23 5.78 -26.85 32.24
CA PRO A 23 7.16 -26.81 32.73
C PRO A 23 8.08 -27.94 32.23
N ARG A 24 7.61 -28.83 31.34
CA ARG A 24 8.42 -29.88 30.69
C ARG A 24 8.69 -29.65 29.21
N SER A 25 8.11 -28.63 28.57
CA SER A 25 8.64 -28.19 27.28
C SER A 25 9.98 -27.52 27.58
N ARG A 26 11.09 -28.26 27.39
CA ARG A 26 12.38 -27.61 27.14
C ARG A 26 12.09 -26.53 26.09
N GLY A 27 12.39 -25.29 26.43
CA GLY A 27 11.95 -24.10 25.71
C GLY A 27 12.03 -24.32 24.21
N ILE A 28 11.01 -23.87 23.49
CA ILE A 28 11.01 -24.00 22.03
C ILE A 28 12.24 -23.23 21.54
N HIS A 29 13.26 -23.96 21.08
CA HIS A 29 14.48 -23.38 20.55
C HIS A 29 14.17 -22.88 19.14
N ILE A 30 13.68 -21.65 19.05
CA ILE A 30 13.36 -20.98 17.78
C ILE A 30 14.57 -20.12 17.42
N THR A 31 15.23 -20.46 16.32
CA THR A 31 16.23 -19.58 15.70
C THR A 31 15.52 -18.48 14.90
N TYR A 32 16.16 -17.33 14.66
CA TYR A 32 15.57 -16.28 13.81
C TYR A 32 15.16 -16.81 12.42
N SER A 33 15.83 -17.84 11.89
CA SER A 33 15.42 -18.54 10.66
C SER A 33 14.05 -19.22 10.76
N ASP A 34 13.70 -19.78 11.92
CA ASP A 34 12.41 -20.42 12.15
C ASP A 34 11.26 -19.40 12.18
N PHE A 35 11.53 -18.18 12.66
CA PHE A 35 10.59 -17.06 12.68
C PHE A 35 10.18 -16.63 11.26
N PHE A 36 11.13 -16.63 10.32
CA PHE A 36 10.88 -16.33 8.91
C PHE A 36 10.41 -17.54 8.09
N GLY A 37 10.05 -18.65 8.76
CA GLY A 37 9.54 -19.85 8.09
C GLY A 37 10.58 -20.51 7.18
N TYR A 38 11.88 -20.34 7.46
CA TYR A 38 12.91 -20.90 6.63
C TYR A 38 12.90 -22.43 6.73
N ARG A 39 12.78 -23.09 5.58
CA ARG A 39 12.98 -24.53 5.42
C ARG A 39 14.43 -24.87 5.76
N ALA A 40 14.69 -25.38 6.95
CA ALA A 40 15.73 -26.40 7.05
C ALA A 40 15.23 -27.60 6.24
N PHE A 41 15.90 -27.93 5.13
CA PHE A 41 15.65 -29.17 4.40
C PHE A 41 15.90 -30.35 5.35
N GLY A 42 14.86 -30.87 6.02
CA GLY A 42 15.02 -31.96 7.00
C GLY A 42 13.80 -32.22 7.89
N ALA A 43 13.96 -33.18 8.82
CA ALA A 43 12.91 -33.77 9.67
C ALA A 43 12.21 -32.78 10.63
N LEU A 44 12.75 -31.58 10.84
CA LEU A 44 12.21 -30.57 11.76
C LEU A 44 11.17 -29.64 11.10
N ALA A 45 10.89 -29.79 9.80
CA ALA A 45 9.97 -28.94 9.05
C ALA A 45 8.51 -28.96 9.58
N ASN A 46 8.08 -30.04 10.23
CA ASN A 46 6.74 -30.14 10.81
C ASN A 46 6.62 -29.44 12.17
N GLU A 47 7.74 -29.12 12.84
CA GLU A 47 7.76 -28.48 14.16
C GLU A 47 7.82 -26.95 14.06
N SER A 48 8.36 -26.40 12.96
CA SER A 48 8.59 -24.95 12.81
C SER A 48 7.33 -24.14 12.48
N LYS A 49 6.38 -24.70 11.70
CA LYS A 49 5.12 -23.99 11.38
C LYS A 49 4.26 -23.72 12.62
N PRO A 50 3.98 -24.72 13.49
CA PRO A 50 3.25 -24.47 14.73
C PRO A 50 3.99 -23.53 15.69
N ALA A 51 5.33 -23.58 15.72
CA ALA A 51 6.13 -22.66 16.54
C ALA A 51 6.02 -21.21 16.05
N ARG A 52 6.12 -20.99 14.73
CA ARG A 52 5.94 -19.68 14.10
C ARG A 52 4.56 -19.10 14.37
N GLU A 53 3.51 -19.89 14.17
CA GLU A 53 2.12 -19.49 14.45
C GLU A 53 1.96 -19.07 15.92
N LYS A 54 2.44 -19.88 16.87
CA LYS A 54 2.42 -19.53 18.30
C LYS A 54 3.12 -18.21 18.61
N VAL A 55 4.29 -17.97 18.02
CA VAL A 55 5.03 -16.72 18.27
C VAL A 55 4.30 -15.52 17.66
N MET A 56 3.76 -15.64 16.44
CA MET A 56 3.00 -14.56 15.81
C MET A 56 1.75 -14.21 16.61
N THR A 57 0.99 -15.23 17.03
CA THR A 57 -0.20 -15.03 17.86
C THR A 57 0.15 -14.40 19.22
N ALA A 58 1.25 -14.84 19.86
CA ALA A 58 1.69 -14.26 21.13
C ALA A 58 2.14 -12.79 20.99
N ALA A 59 2.90 -12.47 19.93
CA ALA A 59 3.34 -11.11 19.65
C ALA A 59 2.17 -10.18 19.30
N ALA A 60 1.23 -10.65 18.48
CA ALA A 60 0.00 -9.92 18.15
C ALA A 60 -0.85 -9.68 19.40
N SER A 61 -1.02 -10.70 20.24
CA SER A 61 -1.76 -10.58 21.51
C SER A 61 -1.13 -9.54 22.45
N LEU A 62 0.20 -9.48 22.52
CA LEU A 62 0.90 -8.46 23.33
C LEU A 62 0.74 -7.05 22.74
N ALA A 63 0.94 -6.90 21.43
CA ALA A 63 0.83 -5.61 20.74
C ALA A 63 -0.59 -5.03 20.83
N CYS A 64 -1.61 -5.89 20.74
CA CYS A 64 -3.01 -5.51 20.78
C CYS A 64 -3.63 -5.56 22.19
N ASN A 65 -2.81 -5.82 23.23
CA ASN A 65 -3.25 -5.93 24.62
C ASN A 65 -4.42 -6.94 24.83
N HIS A 66 -4.46 -7.99 24.01
CA HIS A 66 -5.60 -8.90 23.94
C HIS A 66 -5.71 -9.81 25.17
N GLY A 67 -4.60 -10.38 25.67
CA GLY A 67 -4.62 -11.28 26.83
C GLY A 67 -5.28 -10.69 28.10
N PRO A 68 -4.91 -9.46 28.51
CA PRO A 68 -5.59 -8.76 29.60
C PRO A 68 -7.08 -8.52 29.35
N LEU A 69 -7.47 -8.16 28.11
CA LEU A 69 -8.87 -7.93 27.74
C LEU A 69 -9.69 -9.21 27.73
N GLU A 70 -9.13 -10.33 27.26
CA GLU A 70 -9.77 -11.66 27.33
C GLU A 70 -10.03 -12.06 28.77
N SER A 71 -9.07 -11.81 29.67
CA SER A 71 -9.23 -12.10 31.10
C SER A 71 -10.32 -11.23 31.74
N ALA A 72 -10.31 -9.92 31.47
CA ALA A 72 -11.32 -8.98 31.94
C ALA A 72 -12.73 -9.33 31.42
N LYS A 73 -12.83 -9.74 30.15
CA LYS A 73 -14.07 -10.23 29.53
C LYS A 73 -14.61 -11.44 30.30
N GLN A 74 -13.79 -12.47 30.51
CA GLN A 74 -14.19 -13.68 31.21
C GLN A 74 -14.62 -13.42 32.66
N GLU A 75 -13.90 -12.55 33.37
CA GLU A 75 -14.27 -12.13 34.73
C GLU A 75 -15.61 -11.39 34.76
N CYS A 76 -15.84 -10.48 33.81
CA CYS A 76 -17.10 -9.74 33.72
C CYS A 76 -18.30 -10.67 33.49
N PHE A 77 -18.18 -11.61 32.54
CA PHE A 77 -19.24 -12.59 32.28
C PHE A 77 -19.44 -13.60 33.41
N LYS A 78 -18.39 -13.96 34.16
CA LYS A 78 -18.50 -14.82 35.36
C LYS A 78 -19.16 -14.10 36.53
N ALA A 79 -18.95 -12.79 36.68
CA ALA A 79 -19.49 -12.00 37.78
C ALA A 79 -21.01 -11.77 37.68
N GLY A 80 -21.59 -11.92 36.49
CA GLY A 80 -23.05 -11.92 36.26
C GLY A 80 -23.79 -10.66 36.73
N LYS A 81 -23.09 -9.54 36.95
CA LYS A 81 -23.62 -8.37 37.69
C LYS A 81 -23.24 -6.98 37.14
N GLY A 82 -22.70 -6.86 35.93
CA GLY A 82 -22.32 -5.56 35.36
C GLY A 82 -22.65 -5.43 33.88
N ASP A 83 -22.83 -4.18 33.43
CA ASP A 83 -22.85 -3.82 32.02
C ASP A 83 -21.45 -4.06 31.43
N CYS A 84 -21.24 -5.22 30.81
CA CYS A 84 -19.96 -5.63 30.24
C CYS A 84 -19.74 -5.06 28.83
N ALA A 85 -20.60 -4.15 28.33
CA ALA A 85 -20.55 -3.66 26.96
C ALA A 85 -19.20 -3.01 26.62
N GLU A 86 -18.66 -2.16 27.50
CA GLU A 86 -17.38 -1.48 27.24
C GLU A 86 -16.20 -2.46 27.17
N ILE A 87 -16.16 -3.47 28.05
CA ILE A 87 -15.11 -4.49 28.07
C ILE A 87 -15.22 -5.38 26.83
N PHE A 88 -16.44 -5.71 26.40
CA PHE A 88 -16.68 -6.50 25.19
C PHE A 88 -16.23 -5.75 23.93
N MET A 89 -16.58 -4.46 23.80
CA MET A 89 -16.15 -3.62 22.67
C MET A 89 -14.62 -3.46 22.62
N ALA A 90 -13.97 -3.26 23.77
CA ALA A 90 -12.52 -3.17 23.84
C ALA A 90 -11.85 -4.49 23.45
N TRP A 91 -12.41 -5.62 23.89
CA TRP A 91 -11.95 -6.96 23.49
C TRP A 91 -12.12 -7.21 21.99
N GLU A 92 -13.27 -6.88 21.42
CA GLU A 92 -13.55 -7.03 19.97
C GLU A 92 -12.55 -6.22 19.12
N HIS A 93 -12.25 -4.99 19.54
CA HIS A 93 -11.24 -4.18 18.85
C HIS A 93 -9.82 -4.77 18.97
N SER A 94 -9.51 -5.42 20.10
CA SER A 94 -8.23 -6.12 20.25
C SER A 94 -8.11 -7.38 19.40
N GLU A 95 -9.21 -8.07 19.12
CA GLU A 95 -9.27 -9.19 18.17
C GLU A 95 -9.04 -8.70 16.73
N GLU A 96 -9.72 -7.62 16.30
CA GLU A 96 -9.49 -7.01 14.98
C GLU A 96 -8.03 -6.57 14.78
N CYS A 97 -7.43 -5.97 15.82
CA CYS A 97 -6.01 -5.62 15.82
C CYS A 97 -5.11 -6.86 15.67
N MET A 98 -5.42 -7.96 16.38
CA MET A 98 -4.64 -9.19 16.31
C MET A 98 -4.68 -9.81 14.91
N GLU A 99 -5.86 -9.89 14.29
CA GLU A 99 -6.02 -10.42 12.94
C GLU A 99 -5.21 -9.60 11.92
N SER A 100 -5.31 -8.26 12.00
CA SER A 100 -4.53 -7.36 11.14
C SER A 100 -3.03 -7.53 11.36
N ALA A 101 -2.57 -7.59 12.62
CA ALA A 101 -1.15 -7.74 12.93
C ALA A 101 -0.58 -9.08 12.43
N ILE A 102 -1.36 -10.16 12.51
CA ILE A 102 -0.98 -11.48 11.96
C ILE A 102 -0.93 -11.41 10.43
N GLN A 103 -1.93 -10.81 9.78
CA GLN A 103 -1.98 -10.67 8.32
C GLN A 103 -0.81 -9.82 7.79
N ASP A 104 -0.43 -8.76 8.51
CA ASP A 104 0.72 -7.94 8.20
C ASP A 104 2.03 -8.71 8.39
N ALA A 105 2.13 -9.52 9.44
CA ALA A 105 3.29 -10.38 9.66
C ALA A 105 3.42 -11.45 8.56
N GLU A 106 2.32 -12.01 8.07
CA GLU A 106 2.32 -12.93 6.93
C GLU A 106 2.71 -12.23 5.63
N SER A 107 2.18 -11.04 5.38
CA SER A 107 2.50 -10.24 4.20
C SER A 107 3.98 -9.83 4.21
N CYS A 108 4.47 -9.36 5.35
CA CYS A 108 5.90 -9.07 5.56
C CYS A 108 6.74 -10.33 5.38
N SER A 109 6.28 -11.50 5.85
CA SER A 109 6.97 -12.76 5.64
C SER A 109 7.07 -13.15 4.16
N LYS A 110 6.09 -12.81 3.32
CA LYS A 110 6.15 -13.00 1.86
C LYS A 110 7.12 -12.02 1.21
N VAL A 111 7.13 -10.76 1.66
CA VAL A 111 8.11 -9.75 1.18
C VAL A 111 9.54 -10.14 1.58
N CYS A 112 9.70 -10.72 2.76
CA CYS A 112 10.97 -11.24 3.25
C CYS A 112 11.24 -12.70 2.81
N SER A 113 10.34 -13.33 2.03
CA SER A 113 10.54 -14.70 1.57
C SER A 113 11.57 -14.74 0.44
N TRP A 114 12.78 -15.12 0.83
CA TRP A 114 13.89 -15.67 0.09
C TRP A 114 13.49 -16.34 -1.24
N GLU A 115 13.97 -15.85 -2.38
CA GLU A 115 14.11 -16.68 -3.58
C GLU A 115 15.38 -17.53 -3.45
N ALA A 116 15.26 -18.84 -3.69
CA ALA A 116 16.37 -19.80 -3.78
C ALA A 116 17.28 -19.97 -2.54
N GLY A 117 16.77 -19.67 -1.33
CA GLY A 117 17.45 -20.06 -0.09
C GLY A 117 18.71 -19.25 0.25
N ARG A 118 18.81 -17.99 -0.21
CA ARG A 118 19.88 -17.07 0.21
C ARG A 118 19.32 -15.72 0.68
N PRO A 119 19.90 -15.11 1.73
CA PRO A 119 19.40 -13.83 2.21
C PRO A 119 19.77 -12.71 1.23
N PRO A 120 18.98 -11.62 1.14
CA PRO A 120 19.17 -10.56 0.15
C PRO A 120 20.57 -9.92 0.16
N ARG A 121 21.18 -9.80 1.36
CA ARG A 121 22.52 -9.21 1.49
C ARG A 121 23.63 -10.13 0.98
N GLU A 122 23.49 -11.45 1.10
CA GLU A 122 24.52 -12.38 0.64
C GLU A 122 24.33 -12.72 -0.85
N GLY A 123 23.09 -12.79 -1.34
CA GLY A 123 22.80 -12.96 -2.78
C GLY A 123 23.37 -11.81 -3.61
N LEU A 124 23.16 -10.57 -3.15
CA LEU A 124 23.76 -9.40 -3.77
C LEU A 124 25.29 -9.44 -3.67
N ARG A 125 25.85 -9.77 -2.50
CA ARG A 125 27.31 -9.88 -2.31
C ARG A 125 27.95 -10.95 -3.20
N VAL A 126 27.30 -12.09 -3.38
CA VAL A 126 27.75 -13.17 -4.29
C VAL A 126 27.60 -12.75 -5.75
N ALA A 127 26.50 -12.12 -6.15
CA ALA A 127 26.34 -11.60 -7.51
C ALA A 127 27.39 -10.53 -7.83
N THR A 128 27.65 -9.62 -6.89
CA THR A 128 28.71 -8.61 -6.98
C THR A 128 30.08 -9.27 -7.10
N GLN A 129 30.41 -10.24 -6.24
CA GLN A 129 31.73 -10.88 -6.23
C GLN A 129 31.98 -11.83 -7.41
N TRP A 130 30.97 -12.56 -7.87
CA TRP A 130 31.16 -13.64 -8.85
C TRP A 130 30.65 -13.32 -10.26
N ALA A 131 29.80 -12.31 -10.44
CA ALA A 131 29.33 -11.89 -11.75
C ALA A 131 29.84 -10.49 -12.12
N PHE A 132 29.52 -9.47 -11.31
CA PHE A 132 29.80 -8.09 -11.68
C PHE A 132 31.28 -7.71 -11.63
N ILE A 133 32.02 -8.13 -10.60
CA ILE A 133 33.47 -7.85 -10.50
C ILE A 133 34.26 -8.50 -11.66
N PRO A 134 34.07 -9.80 -12.00
CA PRO A 134 34.74 -10.42 -13.15
C PRO A 134 34.36 -9.78 -14.49
N LEU A 135 33.09 -9.40 -14.69
CA LEU A 135 32.64 -8.66 -15.88
C LEU A 135 33.30 -7.28 -15.98
N GLY A 136 33.39 -6.57 -14.86
CA GLY A 136 34.09 -5.28 -14.78
C GLY A 136 35.58 -5.40 -15.11
N ILE A 137 36.27 -6.41 -14.55
CA ILE A 137 37.69 -6.66 -14.83
C ILE A 137 37.91 -7.04 -16.30
N THR A 138 37.05 -7.89 -16.88
CA THR A 138 37.18 -8.28 -18.29
C THR A 138 36.94 -7.11 -19.24
N LEU A 139 35.95 -6.26 -18.97
CA LEU A 139 35.73 -5.01 -19.72
C LEU A 139 36.93 -4.07 -19.61
N LEU A 140 37.49 -3.87 -18.41
CA LEU A 140 38.69 -3.06 -18.19
C LEU A 140 39.90 -3.59 -18.98
N LEU A 141 40.11 -4.90 -19.02
CA LEU A 141 41.22 -5.50 -19.77
C LEU A 141 41.02 -5.34 -21.30
N LEU A 142 39.78 -5.44 -21.78
CA LEU A 142 39.45 -5.22 -23.19
C LEU A 142 39.67 -3.76 -23.60
N THR A 143 39.30 -2.80 -22.76
CA THR A 143 39.52 -1.37 -23.03
C THR A 143 41.01 -1.03 -22.99
N LEU A 144 41.75 -1.52 -21.99
CA LEU A 144 43.21 -1.37 -21.93
C LEU A 144 43.92 -1.99 -23.14
N GLY A 145 43.50 -3.17 -23.58
CA GLY A 145 44.03 -3.82 -24.79
C GLY A 145 43.82 -2.98 -26.05
N ARG A 146 42.64 -2.37 -26.21
CA ARG A 146 42.37 -1.43 -27.32
C ARG A 146 43.24 -0.18 -27.25
N VAL A 147 43.41 0.41 -26.06
CA VAL A 147 44.28 1.58 -25.86
C VAL A 147 45.73 1.25 -26.21
N ILE A 148 46.26 0.11 -25.74
CA ILE A 148 47.62 -0.33 -26.09
C ILE A 148 47.76 -0.52 -27.59
N THR A 149 46.76 -1.12 -28.25
CA THR A 149 46.78 -1.31 -29.71
C THR A 149 46.82 0.03 -30.46
N ILE A 150 46.06 1.02 -29.99
CA ILE A 150 46.07 2.39 -30.54
C ILE A 150 47.44 3.05 -30.33
N ILE A 151 48.02 2.93 -29.13
CA ILE A 151 49.34 3.48 -28.82
C ILE A 151 50.43 2.84 -29.69
N VAL A 152 50.43 1.51 -29.84
CA VAL A 152 51.39 0.81 -30.71
C VAL A 152 51.22 1.22 -32.18
N ARG A 153 49.98 1.38 -32.66
CA ARG A 153 49.72 1.91 -34.02
C ARG A 153 50.19 3.35 -34.18
N ALA A 154 50.00 4.19 -33.16
CA ALA A 154 50.49 5.56 -33.18
C ALA A 154 52.03 5.60 -33.18
N LEU A 155 52.69 4.81 -32.33
CA LEU A 155 54.16 4.76 -32.27
C LEU A 155 54.79 4.19 -33.54
N THR A 156 54.20 3.16 -34.15
CA THR A 156 54.65 2.62 -35.45
C THR A 156 54.39 3.59 -36.60
N PHE A 157 53.30 4.38 -36.54
CA PHE A 157 53.06 5.49 -37.47
C PHE A 157 54.06 6.64 -37.29
N PHE A 158 54.44 6.97 -36.06
CA PHE A 158 55.45 7.99 -35.78
C PHE A 158 56.87 7.54 -36.18
N GLN A 159 57.20 6.27 -36.00
CA GLN A 159 58.48 5.71 -36.48
C GLN A 159 58.55 5.65 -38.02
N SER A 160 57.44 5.39 -38.71
CA SER A 160 57.42 5.38 -40.19
C SER A 160 57.44 6.77 -40.82
N ARG A 161 57.20 7.84 -40.03
CA ARG A 161 57.24 9.25 -40.47
C ARG A 161 58.37 10.08 -39.86
N GLY A 162 59.44 9.43 -39.41
CA GLY A 162 60.69 10.08 -39.00
C GLY A 162 61.50 10.69 -40.16
N SER A 163 60.93 11.65 -40.88
CA SER A 163 61.63 12.74 -41.60
C SER A 163 60.60 13.64 -42.27
N ALA A 164 60.00 14.55 -41.52
CA ALA A 164 59.58 15.84 -42.02
C ALA A 164 58.88 16.64 -40.92
N VAL A 165 59.44 17.82 -40.66
CA VAL A 165 58.67 19.04 -40.37
C VAL A 165 58.15 19.16 -38.93
N THR A 166 59.04 19.76 -38.15
CA THR A 166 58.72 20.72 -37.09
C THR A 166 57.79 21.82 -37.61
N SER A 167 57.03 22.42 -36.69
CA SER A 167 56.21 23.63 -36.83
C SER A 167 54.80 23.46 -37.42
N ASN A 168 53.85 23.15 -36.55
CA ASN A 168 52.68 23.97 -36.25
C ASN A 168 51.64 23.09 -35.57
N LEU A 169 51.38 23.34 -34.28
CA LEU A 169 50.10 23.06 -33.62
C LEU A 169 50.13 23.69 -32.22
N ARG A 170 50.16 25.03 -32.18
CA ARG A 170 49.53 25.79 -31.10
C ARG A 170 48.09 26.05 -31.56
N ASN A 171 47.24 25.04 -31.40
CA ASN A 171 45.77 25.10 -31.41
C ASN A 171 45.25 23.66 -31.44
N MET A 172 45.15 22.99 -30.27
CA MET A 172 44.23 21.85 -30.02
C MET A 172 44.50 21.22 -28.65
N TYR A 173 44.57 22.03 -27.59
CA TYR A 173 44.42 21.50 -26.22
C TYR A 173 43.59 22.48 -25.40
N GLY A 174 42.35 22.07 -25.15
CA GLY A 174 41.38 22.70 -24.26
C GLY A 174 40.21 21.75 -24.07
N ASN A 175 40.27 21.00 -22.97
CA ASN A 175 39.27 20.18 -22.29
C ASN A 175 38.63 18.97 -23.01
N LYS A 176 39.11 17.80 -22.57
CA LYS A 176 38.31 16.60 -22.33
C LYS A 176 37.63 16.78 -20.96
N GLU A 177 36.32 16.90 -20.94
CA GLU A 177 35.49 16.65 -19.76
C GLU A 177 34.62 15.41 -20.03
N GLY A 178 34.20 14.77 -18.95
CA GLY A 178 33.85 13.35 -18.87
C GLY A 178 32.70 12.91 -19.76
N GLU A 179 32.73 11.62 -20.11
CA GLU A 179 31.53 10.88 -20.50
C GLU A 179 30.71 10.68 -19.21
N GLU A 180 29.95 11.71 -18.85
CA GLU A 180 28.72 11.58 -18.08
C GLU A 180 27.67 10.99 -19.02
N GLU A 181 26.82 10.12 -18.49
CA GLU A 181 25.68 9.58 -19.21
C GLU A 181 24.81 10.76 -19.64
N GLU A 182 24.70 11.03 -20.95
CA GLU A 182 23.77 12.01 -21.49
C GLU A 182 22.34 11.48 -21.25
N GLU A 183 21.77 11.80 -20.09
CA GLU A 183 20.32 11.95 -19.95
C GLU A 183 19.91 13.01 -20.97
N GLU A 184 19.08 12.66 -21.95
CA GLU A 184 18.51 13.63 -22.90
C GLU A 184 17.80 14.73 -22.09
N GLU A 185 18.43 15.89 -21.93
CA GLU A 185 17.83 17.04 -21.24
C GLU A 185 16.59 17.48 -22.04
N GLU A 186 15.41 17.21 -21.49
CA GLU A 186 14.14 17.70 -22.03
C GLU A 186 14.20 19.22 -22.21
N SER A 187 13.81 19.70 -23.40
CA SER A 187 13.81 21.13 -23.70
C SER A 187 12.77 21.90 -22.88
N ASP A 188 13.02 23.17 -22.60
CA ASP A 188 12.06 24.04 -21.90
C ASP A 188 10.72 24.13 -22.65
N GLU A 189 10.74 24.07 -23.98
CA GLU A 189 9.54 24.07 -24.83
C GLU A 189 8.70 22.80 -24.64
N GLU A 190 9.34 21.63 -24.55
CA GLU A 190 8.68 20.35 -24.28
C GLU A 190 8.06 20.31 -22.89
N ARG A 191 8.77 20.84 -21.89
CA ARG A 191 8.27 20.95 -20.51
C ARG A 191 7.04 21.83 -20.43
N GLN A 192 7.05 23.00 -21.08
CA GLN A 192 5.90 23.91 -21.12
C GLN A 192 4.70 23.26 -21.81
N LYS A 193 4.93 22.60 -22.95
CA LYS A 193 3.87 21.92 -23.68
C LYS A 193 3.22 20.82 -22.85
N ARG A 194 4.01 20.01 -22.12
CA ARG A 194 3.47 19.00 -21.21
C ARG A 194 2.63 19.62 -20.09
N GLN A 195 3.10 20.72 -19.48
CA GLN A 195 2.36 21.40 -18.42
C GLN A 195 1.01 21.95 -18.93
N GLU A 196 0.97 22.56 -20.11
CA GLU A 196 -0.26 23.04 -20.73
C GLU A 196 -1.24 21.90 -21.05
N GLU A 197 -0.73 20.76 -21.51
CA GLU A 197 -1.54 19.56 -21.78
C GLU A 197 -2.14 18.99 -20.47
N GLU A 198 -1.35 18.88 -19.41
CA GLU A 198 -1.81 18.44 -18.08
C GLU A 198 -2.85 19.38 -17.47
N GLU A 199 -2.65 20.70 -17.58
CA GLU A 199 -3.62 21.70 -17.12
C GLU A 199 -4.94 21.63 -17.89
N LYS A 200 -4.86 21.41 -19.21
CA LYS A 200 -6.04 21.25 -20.06
C LYS A 200 -6.82 20.01 -19.68
N GLU A 201 -6.14 18.86 -19.54
CA GLU A 201 -6.76 17.61 -19.09
C GLU A 201 -7.43 17.81 -17.72
N GLN A 202 -6.75 18.49 -16.80
CA GLN A 202 -7.29 18.78 -15.48
C GLN A 202 -8.59 19.59 -15.57
N ARG A 203 -8.62 20.66 -16.37
CA ARG A 203 -9.83 21.50 -16.55
C ARG A 203 -11.02 20.69 -17.07
N GLU A 204 -10.77 19.72 -17.94
CA GLU A 204 -11.80 18.80 -18.43
C GLU A 204 -12.29 17.85 -17.32
N LEU A 205 -11.37 17.23 -16.58
CA LEU A 205 -11.69 16.29 -15.50
C LEU A 205 -12.46 16.91 -14.33
N ILE A 206 -12.14 18.16 -13.97
CA ILE A 206 -12.86 18.90 -12.92
C ILE A 206 -14.15 19.56 -13.43
N GLN A 207 -14.49 19.39 -14.72
CA GLN A 207 -15.66 20.00 -15.36
C GLN A 207 -15.70 21.53 -15.19
N TYR A 208 -14.56 22.17 -15.45
CA TYR A 208 -14.45 23.61 -15.31
C TYR A 208 -15.36 24.35 -16.29
N ASN A 209 -16.25 25.19 -15.76
CA ASN A 209 -17.11 26.07 -16.54
C ASN A 209 -16.53 27.48 -16.51
N GLU A 210 -16.00 27.94 -17.64
CA GLU A 210 -15.37 29.27 -17.77
C GLU A 210 -16.36 30.42 -17.52
N ALA A 211 -17.60 30.29 -17.99
CA ALA A 211 -18.62 31.35 -17.86
C ALA A 211 -19.12 31.51 -16.41
N ALA A 212 -19.28 30.39 -15.69
CA ALA A 212 -19.74 30.38 -14.31
C ALA A 212 -18.60 30.42 -13.28
N LYS A 213 -17.35 30.21 -13.73
CA LYS A 213 -16.16 30.03 -12.87
C LYS A 213 -16.36 28.94 -11.81
N THR A 214 -17.05 27.86 -12.18
CA THR A 214 -17.35 26.71 -11.30
C THR A 214 -16.60 25.47 -11.72
N PHE A 215 -16.20 24.63 -10.76
CA PHE A 215 -15.53 23.35 -10.99
C PHE A 215 -15.77 22.38 -9.82
N ARG A 216 -15.50 21.08 -10.05
CA ARG A 216 -15.38 20.07 -8.99
C ARG A 216 -14.00 20.15 -8.35
N ARG A 217 -13.92 19.94 -7.04
CA ARG A 217 -12.61 19.96 -6.33
C ARG A 217 -11.83 18.65 -6.48
N TRP A 218 -12.47 17.59 -6.97
CA TRP A 218 -11.89 16.26 -7.15
C TRP A 218 -11.97 15.80 -8.61
N ARG A 219 -11.10 14.86 -9.00
CA ARG A 219 -11.04 14.26 -10.34
C ARG A 219 -11.58 12.81 -10.36
N PRO A 220 -12.22 12.36 -11.45
CA PRO A 220 -12.79 11.01 -11.53
C PRO A 220 -11.72 9.91 -11.73
N ASP A 221 -10.47 10.27 -12.03
CA ASP A 221 -9.34 9.36 -12.16
C ASP A 221 -8.62 9.11 -10.81
N PHE A 222 -9.19 9.59 -9.71
CA PHE A 222 -8.69 9.41 -8.33
C PHE A 222 -7.32 10.05 -8.04
N LYS A 223 -6.79 10.91 -8.91
CA LYS A 223 -5.59 11.69 -8.59
C LYS A 223 -5.93 12.89 -7.72
N CYS A 224 -5.08 13.17 -6.74
CA CYS A 224 -5.27 14.26 -5.78
C CYS A 224 -3.92 14.86 -5.32
N GLY A 225 -4.00 15.92 -4.52
CA GLY A 225 -2.84 16.61 -3.97
C GLY A 225 -2.12 17.49 -4.99
N ASN A 226 -0.81 17.62 -4.83
CA ASN A 226 0.07 18.50 -5.63
C ASN A 226 0.86 17.76 -6.73
N ARG A 227 0.55 16.49 -6.98
CA ARG A 227 1.15 15.68 -8.06
C ARG A 227 0.41 15.81 -9.39
N VAL A 228 -0.65 16.59 -9.39
CA VAL A 228 -1.40 17.06 -10.54
C VAL A 228 -1.41 18.59 -10.51
N PRO A 229 -1.73 19.28 -11.62
CA PRO A 229 -1.85 20.72 -11.61
C PRO A 229 -2.76 21.25 -10.47
N LEU A 230 -2.60 22.50 -10.07
CA LEU A 230 -3.46 23.11 -9.06
C LEU A 230 -4.84 23.43 -9.63
N LEU A 231 -5.85 23.46 -8.77
CA LEU A 231 -7.19 23.90 -9.12
C LEU A 231 -7.17 25.37 -9.58
N PRO A 232 -8.20 25.85 -10.31
CA PRO A 232 -8.25 27.23 -10.80
C PRO A 232 -8.21 28.31 -9.70
N ASP A 233 -8.46 27.96 -8.44
CA ASP A 233 -8.34 28.83 -7.27
C ASP A 233 -6.97 28.78 -6.58
N GLY A 234 -6.03 27.98 -7.10
CA GLY A 234 -4.68 27.80 -6.55
C GLY A 234 -4.57 26.71 -5.48
N GLU A 235 -5.66 26.02 -5.15
CA GLU A 235 -5.67 24.96 -4.16
C GLU A 235 -5.32 23.59 -4.77
N VAL A 236 -4.97 22.62 -3.93
CA VAL A 236 -4.69 21.25 -4.36
C VAL A 236 -5.97 20.51 -4.76
N VAL A 237 -5.84 19.51 -5.65
CA VAL A 237 -6.96 18.64 -6.00
C VAL A 237 -7.34 17.76 -4.80
N GLU A 238 -8.62 17.76 -4.46
CA GLU A 238 -9.19 17.03 -3.33
C GLU A 238 -9.68 15.64 -3.73
N CYS A 239 -10.20 14.89 -2.76
CA CYS A 239 -10.97 13.68 -3.00
C CYS A 239 -12.46 13.90 -2.77
N ASP A 240 -13.31 13.11 -3.42
CA ASP A 240 -14.75 13.18 -3.19
C ASP A 240 -15.08 12.75 -1.75
N ALA A 241 -15.35 13.72 -0.89
CA ALA A 241 -15.69 13.50 0.51
C ALA A 241 -16.91 12.58 0.69
N GLY A 242 -17.84 12.55 -0.27
CA GLY A 242 -18.97 11.63 -0.27
C GLY A 242 -18.73 10.35 -1.09
N GLY A 243 -17.59 10.22 -1.76
CA GLY A 243 -17.28 9.12 -2.65
C GLY A 243 -16.77 7.86 -1.95
N GLU A 244 -16.39 6.84 -2.72
CA GLU A 244 -15.83 5.58 -2.19
C GLU A 244 -14.34 5.70 -1.78
N ALA A 245 -13.73 6.84 -2.10
CA ALA A 245 -12.31 7.11 -1.91
C ALA A 245 -12.11 8.56 -1.37
N PRO A 246 -12.53 8.84 -0.13
CA PRO A 246 -12.62 10.21 0.38
C PRO A 246 -11.31 10.76 0.95
N CYS A 247 -10.24 9.98 0.99
CA CYS A 247 -8.96 10.38 1.56
C CYS A 247 -7.87 10.44 0.49
N CYS A 248 -7.10 11.52 0.45
CA CYS A 248 -5.93 11.64 -0.41
C CYS A 248 -4.69 11.14 0.33
N SER A 249 -4.05 10.08 -0.19
CA SER A 249 -2.77 9.58 0.33
C SER A 249 -1.62 10.54 0.05
N ASN A 250 -0.50 10.36 0.76
CA ASN A 250 0.76 11.06 0.49
C ASN A 250 1.36 10.75 -0.91
N LEU A 251 0.87 9.71 -1.60
CA LEU A 251 1.23 9.37 -2.96
C LEU A 251 0.38 10.09 -4.02
N GLY A 252 -0.57 10.93 -3.62
CA GLY A 252 -1.42 11.71 -4.52
C GLY A 252 -2.56 10.90 -5.15
N TRP A 253 -3.06 9.90 -4.42
CA TRP A 253 -4.17 9.06 -4.84
C TRP A 253 -5.29 9.03 -3.80
N CYS A 254 -6.52 9.16 -4.29
CA CYS A 254 -7.73 9.02 -3.50
C CYS A 254 -7.99 7.55 -3.17
N GLY A 255 -8.26 7.27 -1.90
CA GLY A 255 -8.66 5.95 -1.42
C GLY A 255 -9.34 6.03 -0.07
N LYS A 256 -9.53 4.87 0.55
CA LYS A 256 -10.28 4.73 1.82
C LYS A 256 -9.61 3.85 2.87
N SER A 257 -8.49 3.20 2.53
CA SER A 257 -7.78 2.36 3.51
C SER A 257 -7.13 3.24 4.58
N SER A 258 -6.67 2.63 5.68
CA SER A 258 -5.90 3.35 6.70
C SER A 258 -4.72 4.08 6.06
N ASP A 259 -3.98 3.44 5.16
CA ASP A 259 -2.84 4.07 4.46
C ASP A 259 -3.21 5.32 3.65
N HIS A 260 -4.47 5.46 3.25
CA HIS A 260 -4.96 6.67 2.56
C HIS A 260 -5.44 7.75 3.53
N CYS A 261 -5.96 7.38 4.70
CA CYS A 261 -6.67 8.29 5.62
C CYS A 261 -5.89 8.61 6.90
N THR A 262 -4.89 7.83 7.27
CA THR A 262 -4.15 7.92 8.55
C THR A 262 -2.64 7.97 8.37
N CYS A 263 -2.13 8.19 7.16
CA CYS A 263 -0.69 8.33 6.92
C CYS A 263 -0.19 9.76 7.15
N ASP A 264 1.13 9.90 7.29
CA ASP A 264 1.74 11.21 7.34
C ASP A 264 1.53 11.93 6.00
N LEU A 265 1.00 13.16 6.06
CA LEU A 265 0.65 14.00 4.90
C LEU A 265 -0.55 13.54 4.06
N CYS A 266 -1.39 12.59 4.53
CA CYS A 266 -2.70 12.41 3.91
C CYS A 266 -3.70 13.50 4.32
N SER A 267 -4.74 13.65 3.50
CA SER A 267 -5.89 14.52 3.79
C SER A 267 -7.19 13.71 3.76
N ASP A 268 -7.93 13.71 4.86
CA ASP A 268 -9.25 13.08 4.97
C ASP A 268 -10.36 14.12 4.80
N TYR A 269 -11.03 14.09 3.65
CA TYR A 269 -12.04 15.07 3.29
C TYR A 269 -13.42 14.77 3.90
N ARG A 270 -13.61 13.67 4.63
CA ARG A 270 -14.87 13.34 5.32
C ARG A 270 -15.23 14.36 6.41
N SER A 271 -14.21 14.93 7.06
CA SER A 271 -14.36 15.82 8.21
C SER A 271 -14.97 17.20 7.86
N GLY A 272 -14.82 17.66 6.61
CA GLY A 272 -15.37 18.94 6.11
C GLY A 272 -16.74 18.84 5.43
N ALA A 273 -17.35 17.65 5.42
CA ALA A 273 -18.52 17.36 4.61
C ALA A 273 -19.69 16.84 5.46
N LYS A 274 -20.82 17.55 5.42
CA LYS A 274 -22.09 16.99 5.89
C LYS A 274 -22.69 16.16 4.77
N VAL A 275 -22.48 14.85 4.86
CA VAL A 275 -23.10 13.87 3.97
C VAL A 275 -24.54 13.64 4.45
N THR A 276 -25.51 14.00 3.60
CA THR A 276 -26.94 13.74 3.87
C THR A 276 -27.45 12.67 2.93
N PHE A 277 -28.12 11.66 3.48
CA PHE A 277 -28.74 10.61 2.68
C PHE A 277 -29.91 11.19 1.87
N ARG A 278 -29.87 11.00 0.55
CA ARG A 278 -30.92 11.44 -0.37
C ARG A 278 -31.87 10.29 -0.73
N GLY A 279 -31.33 9.11 -1.02
CA GLY A 279 -32.13 8.00 -1.51
C GLY A 279 -31.32 6.76 -1.89
N VAL A 280 -32.05 5.77 -2.40
CA VAL A 280 -31.48 4.54 -2.96
C VAL A 280 -32.04 4.30 -4.35
N LYS A 281 -31.18 3.88 -5.26
CA LYS A 281 -31.54 3.53 -6.64
C LYS A 281 -31.10 2.11 -6.93
N VAL A 282 -31.96 1.29 -7.54
CA VAL A 282 -31.56 -0.05 -8.00
C VAL A 282 -30.45 0.09 -9.04
N SER A 283 -29.27 -0.45 -8.75
CA SER A 283 -28.14 -0.48 -9.68
C SER A 283 -28.11 -1.79 -10.47
N ALA A 284 -28.49 -2.91 -9.84
CA ALA A 284 -28.67 -4.18 -10.52
C ALA A 284 -29.80 -5.01 -9.88
N ALA A 285 -30.82 -5.31 -10.67
CA ALA A 285 -31.88 -6.23 -10.28
C ALA A 285 -31.42 -7.69 -10.43
N HIS A 286 -31.94 -8.57 -9.58
CA HIS A 286 -31.60 -10.00 -9.56
C HIS A 286 -30.11 -10.27 -9.37
N ARG A 287 -29.43 -9.47 -8.54
CA ARG A 287 -28.01 -9.61 -8.23
C ARG A 287 -27.75 -9.43 -6.73
N GLU A 288 -26.68 -10.05 -6.26
CA GLU A 288 -26.08 -9.81 -4.94
C GLU A 288 -24.76 -9.04 -5.09
N CYS A 289 -24.15 -8.61 -3.99
CA CYS A 289 -22.82 -8.00 -4.07
C CYS A 289 -21.79 -9.01 -4.58
N GLU A 290 -20.83 -8.54 -5.37
CA GLU A 290 -19.66 -9.35 -5.75
C GLU A 290 -18.83 -9.73 -4.51
N THR A 291 -18.64 -8.77 -3.60
CA THR A 291 -18.03 -9.02 -2.29
C THR A 291 -18.86 -8.34 -1.21
N ILE A 292 -19.13 -9.09 -0.14
CA ILE A 292 -19.87 -8.57 1.02
C ILE A 292 -18.88 -7.76 1.87
N GLY A 293 -19.20 -6.49 2.10
CA GLY A 293 -18.39 -5.62 2.96
C GLY A 293 -18.77 -5.77 4.43
N HIS A 294 -20.05 -5.68 4.75
CA HIS A 294 -20.55 -5.80 6.11
C HIS A 294 -21.99 -6.32 6.16
N ASN A 295 -22.31 -7.09 7.19
CA ASN A 295 -23.67 -7.54 7.47
C ASN A 295 -24.33 -6.56 8.45
N LEU A 296 -25.39 -5.89 8.01
CA LEU A 296 -26.07 -4.82 8.75
C LEU A 296 -27.35 -5.30 9.46
N GLY A 297 -27.59 -6.62 9.44
CA GLY A 297 -28.71 -7.24 10.14
C GLY A 297 -30.07 -7.04 9.45
N ASN A 298 -31.15 -7.35 10.16
CA ASN A 298 -32.49 -7.36 9.58
C ASN A 298 -33.13 -5.97 9.59
N VAL A 299 -33.51 -5.49 8.41
CA VAL A 299 -34.20 -4.21 8.22
C VAL A 299 -35.37 -4.36 7.27
N ALA A 300 -36.33 -3.43 7.35
CA ALA A 300 -37.57 -3.52 6.61
C ALA A 300 -37.51 -2.97 5.16
N SER A 301 -36.45 -2.23 4.80
CA SER A 301 -36.36 -1.59 3.47
C SER A 301 -34.94 -1.34 2.99
N PRO A 302 -34.72 -1.19 1.66
CA PRO A 302 -33.43 -0.77 1.12
C PRO A 302 -32.97 0.61 1.62
N LYS A 303 -33.92 1.51 1.92
CA LYS A 303 -33.61 2.83 2.50
C LYS A 303 -33.04 2.71 3.92
N ALA A 304 -33.71 1.94 4.78
CA ALA A 304 -33.21 1.66 6.12
C ALA A 304 -31.85 0.94 6.08
N CYS A 305 -31.66 0.05 5.09
CA CYS A 305 -30.38 -0.59 4.84
C CYS A 305 -29.27 0.43 4.49
N ALA A 306 -29.58 1.43 3.66
CA ALA A 306 -28.62 2.47 3.30
C ALA A 306 -28.26 3.37 4.48
N GLU A 307 -29.24 3.77 5.30
CA GLU A 307 -29.00 4.58 6.49
C GLU A 307 -28.06 3.88 7.48
N LEU A 308 -28.15 2.55 7.59
CA LEU A 308 -27.18 1.75 8.37
C LEU A 308 -25.83 1.61 7.66
N ALA A 309 -25.79 1.53 6.33
CA ALA A 309 -24.54 1.34 5.58
C ALA A 309 -23.64 2.58 5.58
N VAL A 310 -24.22 3.79 5.49
CA VAL A 310 -23.50 5.07 5.39
C VAL A 310 -22.43 5.29 6.47
N PRO A 311 -22.67 5.01 7.77
CA PRO A 311 -21.64 5.22 8.81
C PRO A 311 -20.47 4.23 8.75
N HIS A 312 -20.56 3.12 8.02
CA HIS A 312 -19.50 2.10 8.02
C HIS A 312 -18.51 2.32 6.87
N VAL A 313 -17.24 2.57 7.22
CA VAL A 313 -16.14 2.85 6.27
C VAL A 313 -15.84 1.71 5.28
N GLN A 314 -16.16 0.48 5.66
CA GLN A 314 -16.00 -0.72 4.84
C GLN A 314 -17.13 -0.90 3.81
N CYS A 315 -18.25 -0.21 4.01
CA CYS A 315 -19.37 -0.21 3.09
C CYS A 315 -19.10 0.78 1.95
N GLY A 316 -19.22 0.31 0.72
CA GLY A 316 -19.28 1.22 -0.43
C GLY A 316 -20.60 1.95 -0.53
N ARG A 317 -20.81 2.64 -1.66
CA ARG A 317 -22.11 3.26 -1.96
C ARG A 317 -23.09 2.27 -2.57
N SER A 318 -22.90 0.98 -2.30
CA SER A 318 -23.75 -0.10 -2.78
C SER A 318 -24.16 -1.02 -1.64
N LEU A 319 -25.42 -1.43 -1.66
CA LEU A 319 -25.98 -2.40 -0.72
C LEU A 319 -26.76 -3.47 -1.47
N MET A 320 -26.84 -4.66 -0.91
CA MET A 320 -27.77 -5.68 -1.38
C MET A 320 -28.94 -5.83 -0.40
N PHE A 321 -30.14 -5.93 -0.95
CA PHE A 321 -31.36 -6.10 -0.17
C PHE A 321 -32.41 -6.90 -0.93
N SER A 322 -33.11 -7.79 -0.23
CA SER A 322 -34.26 -8.51 -0.76
C SER A 322 -35.56 -7.84 -0.32
N GLN A 323 -36.26 -7.17 -1.24
CA GLN A 323 -37.60 -6.63 -0.96
C GLN A 323 -38.62 -7.74 -0.68
N LYS A 324 -38.43 -8.92 -1.29
CA LYS A 324 -39.32 -10.07 -1.13
C LYS A 324 -39.09 -10.80 0.20
N TYR A 325 -37.84 -10.80 0.68
CA TYR A 325 -37.44 -11.49 1.90
C TYR A 325 -36.60 -10.58 2.81
N PRO A 326 -37.18 -9.53 3.43
CA PRO A 326 -36.45 -8.61 4.32
C PRO A 326 -35.73 -9.30 5.48
N GLN A 327 -36.23 -10.46 5.94
CA GLN A 327 -35.62 -11.27 7.00
C GLN A 327 -34.29 -11.92 6.61
N TRP A 328 -33.88 -11.88 5.34
CA TRP A 328 -32.56 -12.36 4.90
C TRP A 328 -31.43 -11.40 5.26
N GLY A 329 -31.77 -10.22 5.76
CA GLY A 329 -30.83 -9.22 6.22
C GLY A 329 -30.33 -8.28 5.13
N CYS A 330 -29.95 -7.10 5.58
CA CYS A 330 -29.26 -6.07 4.83
C CYS A 330 -27.76 -6.30 4.88
N ARG A 331 -27.09 -6.08 3.74
CA ARG A 331 -25.64 -6.14 3.64
C ARG A 331 -25.17 -5.01 2.76
N CYS A 332 -24.06 -4.39 3.12
CA CYS A 332 -23.37 -3.49 2.20
C CYS A 332 -22.37 -4.28 1.35
N CYS A 333 -22.18 -3.83 0.11
CA CYS A 333 -21.11 -4.33 -0.73
C CYS A 333 -19.78 -3.72 -0.24
N ALA A 334 -18.68 -4.48 -0.35
CA ALA A 334 -17.36 -3.92 -0.11
C ALA A 334 -17.13 -2.75 -1.07
N ALA A 335 -16.58 -1.62 -0.62
CA ALA A 335 -16.43 -0.51 -1.58
C ALA A 335 -15.42 -0.83 -2.69
N ALA A 336 -15.62 -0.17 -3.83
CA ALA A 336 -15.05 -0.49 -5.13
C ALA A 336 -15.51 -1.84 -5.72
N THR A 337 -16.46 -2.53 -5.09
CA THR A 337 -17.12 -3.72 -5.66
C THR A 337 -18.59 -3.43 -5.97
N GLY A 338 -19.10 -4.11 -7.00
CA GLY A 338 -20.44 -3.88 -7.51
C GLY A 338 -21.36 -5.06 -7.31
N ALA A 339 -22.31 -5.20 -8.24
CA ALA A 339 -23.13 -6.39 -8.34
C ALA A 339 -22.31 -7.55 -8.90
N GLY A 340 -22.40 -8.71 -8.26
CA GLY A 340 -21.84 -9.95 -8.77
C GLY A 340 -22.42 -10.32 -10.12
N SER A 341 -21.71 -11.18 -10.87
CA SER A 341 -22.12 -11.62 -12.20
C SER A 341 -23.28 -12.62 -12.18
N GLU A 342 -23.44 -13.36 -11.08
CA GLU A 342 -24.46 -14.40 -10.94
C GLU A 342 -25.87 -13.84 -10.75
N GLU A 343 -26.84 -14.48 -11.41
CA GLU A 343 -28.25 -14.13 -11.28
C GLU A 343 -28.83 -14.70 -9.98
N LYS A 344 -29.34 -13.79 -9.14
CA LYS A 344 -30.00 -14.08 -7.87
C LYS A 344 -31.40 -13.44 -7.86
N PRO A 345 -32.45 -14.15 -8.29
CA PRO A 345 -33.78 -13.59 -8.58
C PRO A 345 -34.46 -12.84 -7.42
N ASN A 346 -34.05 -13.11 -6.19
CA ASN A 346 -34.66 -12.55 -4.99
C ASN A 346 -33.81 -11.45 -4.34
N TRP A 347 -32.64 -11.12 -4.90
CA TRP A 347 -31.76 -10.07 -4.43
C TRP A 347 -31.72 -8.91 -5.42
N SER A 348 -31.41 -7.72 -4.94
CA SER A 348 -31.07 -6.59 -5.79
C SER A 348 -29.98 -5.79 -5.12
N VAL A 349 -29.08 -5.24 -5.93
CA VAL A 349 -28.08 -4.27 -5.50
C VAL A 349 -28.62 -2.87 -5.76
N TYR A 350 -28.44 -2.00 -4.78
CA TYR A 350 -28.87 -0.61 -4.80
C TYR A 350 -27.65 0.28 -4.59
N THR A 351 -27.59 1.39 -5.30
CA THR A 351 -26.64 2.47 -5.04
C THR A 351 -27.25 3.49 -4.09
N VAL A 352 -26.43 3.98 -3.15
CA VAL A 352 -26.77 4.99 -2.14
C VAL A 352 -26.49 6.39 -2.70
N GLU A 353 -27.56 7.15 -2.88
CA GLU A 353 -27.50 8.55 -3.28
C GLU A 353 -27.37 9.42 -2.03
N VAL A 354 -26.34 10.25 -1.99
CA VAL A 354 -26.08 11.21 -0.91
C VAL A 354 -25.85 12.59 -1.52
N ASP A 355 -26.31 13.61 -0.81
CA ASP A 355 -25.98 15.00 -1.09
C ASP A 355 -24.86 15.42 -0.11
N VAL A 356 -23.77 15.94 -0.66
CA VAL A 356 -22.61 16.40 0.10
C VAL A 356 -22.69 17.91 0.22
N GLN A 357 -22.85 18.41 1.45
CA GLN A 357 -22.71 19.83 1.74
C GLN A 357 -21.34 20.06 2.39
N LEU A 358 -20.46 20.78 1.69
CA LEU A 358 -19.21 21.26 2.27
C LEU A 358 -19.57 22.24 3.39
N VAL A 359 -19.22 21.89 4.63
CA VAL A 359 -19.41 22.77 5.77
C VAL A 359 -18.22 23.72 5.73
N LYS A 360 -18.44 24.97 5.30
CA LYS A 360 -17.43 26.02 5.52
C LYS A 360 -17.14 26.05 7.02
N ALA A 361 -15.88 25.84 7.39
CA ALA A 361 -15.44 26.02 8.77
C ALA A 361 -15.92 27.41 9.22
N ALA A 362 -16.71 27.45 10.29
CA ALA A 362 -17.03 28.70 10.95
C ALA A 362 -15.70 29.32 11.41
N THR A 363 -15.43 30.52 10.93
CA THR A 363 -14.18 31.26 11.12
C THR A 363 -14.07 31.79 12.54
#